data_AF-A0A6P3DYF8-F1
#
_entry.id   AF-A0A6P3DYF8-F1
#
_cell.length_a   1.000
_cell.length_b   1.000
_cell.length_c   1.000
_cell.angle_alpha   90.00
_cell.angle_beta   90.00
_cell.angle_gamma   90.00
#
_symmetry.space_group_name_H-M   'P 1'
#
loop_
_entity.id
_entity.type
_entity.pdbx_description
1 polymer ?
#
loop_
_entity_poly.entity_id
_entity_poly.type
_entity_poly.pdbx_seq_one_letter_code
_entity_poly.pdbx_strand_id
1 'polypeptide(L)'
;MVSASGPTGILAGRPSGSQCLQGSQSSQNGCATKNHSEKNAKTVENAKQRHESDLYIRPSWTDAAIALDQLEKGKAEGQRSAVWIRARLQDQLSQLGYFLQRRAGKVLFLAIIALAMFCVALKTAQVHSKVEQLWVQEGGRLQKELTYTSEALGEAAASTHQLVIQTPRHPGANILHPAALKEHLEILKAATQVTVHLFDTEWRLKDMCYALNIPNFDMHYIDQIFDRIIPCAIITPLDCFWEGSKLLGPDSPVYIPGTQMHKPVHWTNLNPLWMLDEMKKLQFMFPFKTLEDYMKRAGITNGYQSKPCLDPADPECPETAPNKKSQQVSRKLR
;
A
#
# COMPACT_ATOMS: atom_id res chain seq x y z
N MET A 1 -23.95 -1.52 30.86
CA MET A 1 -24.11 -1.35 32.32
C MET A 1 -22.75 -1.22 32.96
N VAL A 2 -22.24 0.01 33.11
CA VAL A 2 -21.21 0.39 34.08
C VAL A 2 -21.52 1.84 34.44
N SER A 3 -21.98 2.07 35.67
CA SER A 3 -22.30 3.40 36.19
C SER A 3 -21.01 4.09 36.61
N ALA A 4 -20.72 5.25 36.01
CA ALA A 4 -19.68 6.15 36.46
C ALA A 4 -20.29 7.19 37.41
N SER A 5 -20.00 7.09 38.70
CA SER A 5 -20.30 8.13 39.69
C SER A 5 -19.31 9.29 39.52
N GLY A 6 -19.83 10.46 39.18
CA GLY A 6 -19.08 11.72 39.17
C GLY A 6 -18.87 12.28 40.59
N PRO A 7 -17.87 13.16 40.78
CA PRO A 7 -17.60 13.78 42.07
C PRO A 7 -18.65 14.85 42.39
N THR A 8 -19.25 14.72 43.57
CA THR A 8 -20.17 15.68 44.19
C THR A 8 -19.44 16.97 44.56
N GLY A 9 -19.78 18.08 43.89
CA GLY A 9 -19.38 19.42 44.31
C GLY A 9 -20.23 19.90 45.49
N ILE A 10 -19.59 20.41 46.53
CA ILE A 10 -20.24 21.09 47.66
C ILE A 10 -20.08 22.60 47.48
N LEU A 11 -21.19 23.27 47.15
CA LEU A 11 -21.39 24.71 47.24
C LEU A 11 -21.54 25.11 48.72
N ALA A 12 -20.52 25.73 49.31
CA ALA A 12 -20.67 26.40 50.60
C ALA A 12 -21.04 27.88 50.36
N GLY A 13 -22.29 28.24 50.67
CA GLY A 13 -22.78 29.61 50.65
C GLY A 13 -22.10 30.48 51.73
N ARG A 14 -21.75 31.70 51.35
CA ARG A 14 -21.38 32.80 52.28
C ARG A 14 -22.64 33.37 52.94
N PRO A 15 -22.62 33.67 54.25
CA PRO A 15 -23.44 34.72 54.82
C PRO A 15 -22.58 35.91 55.31
N SER A 16 -22.90 37.09 54.79
CA SER A 16 -22.51 38.40 55.31
C SER A 16 -23.31 38.72 56.57
N GLY A 17 -22.69 39.39 57.54
CA GLY A 17 -23.26 39.60 58.89
C GLY A 17 -24.28 40.74 59.02
N SER A 18 -24.94 40.78 60.20
CA SER A 18 -25.31 41.97 60.99
C SER A 18 -26.29 41.58 62.14
N GLN A 19 -25.97 42.00 63.38
CA GLN A 19 -26.87 42.37 64.52
C GLN A 19 -27.83 41.31 65.11
N CYS A 20 -28.33 41.32 66.36
CA CYS A 20 -28.03 41.92 67.68
C CYS A 20 -28.99 41.27 68.71
N LEU A 21 -28.51 41.10 69.96
CA LEU A 21 -29.15 41.14 71.30
C LEU A 21 -30.46 40.41 71.74
N GLN A 22 -30.38 39.95 73.01
CA GLN A 22 -31.40 39.76 74.10
C GLN A 22 -32.38 38.57 74.00
N GLY A 23 -32.35 37.58 74.90
CA GLY A 23 -32.80 37.56 76.31
C GLY A 23 -34.23 36.97 76.37
N SER A 24 -34.61 35.88 77.05
CA SER A 24 -34.63 35.66 78.51
C SER A 24 -35.17 34.25 78.86
N GLN A 25 -34.50 33.58 79.79
CA GLN A 25 -34.95 32.75 80.94
C GLN A 25 -36.11 31.73 80.94
N SER A 26 -35.85 30.70 81.78
CA SER A 26 -36.72 29.76 82.53
C SER A 26 -37.03 28.41 81.85
N SER A 27 -36.96 27.24 82.49
CA SER A 27 -36.54 26.85 83.83
C SER A 27 -36.13 25.36 83.83
N GLN A 28 -35.44 24.96 84.90
CA GLN A 28 -34.73 23.70 85.13
C GLN A 28 -35.63 22.46 85.31
N ASN A 29 -35.02 21.27 85.12
CA ASN A 29 -35.03 20.06 85.96
C ASN A 29 -34.84 18.82 85.05
N GLY A 30 -33.95 17.85 85.25
CA GLY A 30 -32.96 17.55 86.27
C GLY A 30 -32.33 16.17 85.97
N CYS A 31 -31.17 15.92 86.57
CA CYS A 31 -30.44 14.65 86.72
C CYS A 31 -29.64 14.07 85.54
N ALA A 32 -28.35 13.90 85.82
CA ALA A 32 -27.25 13.67 84.90
C ALA A 32 -26.89 12.18 84.71
N THR A 33 -25.92 11.98 83.80
CA THR A 33 -24.96 10.86 83.69
C THR A 33 -25.30 9.74 82.71
N LYS A 34 -25.29 10.07 81.40
CA LYS A 34 -24.89 9.13 80.33
C LYS A 34 -24.48 9.78 78.99
N ASN A 35 -24.19 11.08 78.94
CA ASN A 35 -24.02 11.83 77.67
C ASN A 35 -22.59 12.31 77.36
N HIS A 36 -21.60 12.06 78.23
CA HIS A 36 -20.23 12.54 77.98
C HIS A 36 -19.41 11.63 77.06
N SER A 37 -19.58 10.31 77.11
CA SER A 37 -18.83 9.39 76.24
C SER A 37 -19.34 9.38 74.78
N GLU A 38 -20.65 9.44 74.54
CA GLU A 38 -21.18 9.47 73.15
C GLU A 38 -20.93 10.80 72.44
N LYS A 39 -21.00 11.94 73.17
CA LYS A 39 -20.61 13.25 72.61
C LYS A 39 -19.11 13.30 72.33
N ASN A 40 -18.27 12.76 73.20
CA ASN A 40 -16.83 12.70 72.92
C ASN A 40 -16.52 11.77 71.75
N ALA A 41 -17.15 10.60 71.64
CA ALA A 41 -16.95 9.69 70.50
C ALA A 41 -17.39 10.31 69.17
N LYS A 42 -18.54 10.99 69.11
CA LYS A 42 -18.99 11.72 67.91
C LYS A 42 -18.12 12.93 67.58
N THR A 43 -17.56 13.61 68.58
CA THR A 43 -16.66 14.76 68.37
C THR A 43 -15.29 14.29 67.87
N VAL A 44 -14.80 13.15 68.36
CA VAL A 44 -13.56 12.51 67.91
C VAL A 44 -13.71 11.93 66.50
N GLU A 45 -14.82 11.28 66.17
CA GLU A 45 -15.12 10.81 64.81
C GLU A 45 -15.26 11.98 63.81
N ASN A 46 -15.98 13.05 64.18
CA ASN A 46 -16.07 14.26 63.35
C ASN A 46 -14.73 14.99 63.20
N ALA A 47 -13.87 14.97 64.23
CA ALA A 47 -12.52 15.51 64.13
C ALA A 47 -11.65 14.66 63.19
N LYS A 48 -11.76 13.33 63.28
CA LYS A 48 -11.06 12.39 62.40
C LYS A 48 -11.49 12.54 60.94
N GLN A 49 -12.80 12.64 60.66
CA GLN A 49 -13.33 12.95 59.33
C GLN A 49 -12.90 14.32 58.79
N ARG A 50 -12.77 15.35 59.65
CA ARG A 50 -12.23 16.66 59.22
C ARG A 50 -10.77 16.54 58.77
N HIS A 51 -9.94 15.81 59.52
CA HIS A 51 -8.54 15.59 59.17
C HIS A 51 -8.34 14.67 57.96
N GLU A 52 -9.36 13.91 57.57
CA GLU A 52 -9.38 13.10 56.34
C GLU A 52 -9.84 13.87 55.09
N SER A 53 -10.44 15.06 55.25
CA SER A 53 -10.85 15.85 54.09
C SER A 53 -9.65 16.40 53.32
N ASP A 54 -9.69 16.28 51.99
CA ASP A 54 -8.57 16.64 51.10
C ASP A 54 -8.08 18.09 51.28
N LEU A 55 -8.92 18.97 51.84
CA LEU A 55 -8.57 20.34 52.19
C LEU A 55 -7.47 20.43 53.27
N TYR A 56 -7.42 19.48 54.22
CA TYR A 56 -6.41 19.44 55.28
C TYR A 56 -5.19 18.63 54.91
N ILE A 57 -5.35 17.60 54.07
CA ILE A 57 -4.23 16.75 53.63
C ILE A 57 -3.45 17.42 52.48
N ARG A 58 -4.16 18.06 51.53
CA ARG A 58 -3.57 18.66 50.32
C ARG A 58 -4.27 19.98 49.94
N PRO A 59 -4.13 21.04 50.75
CA PRO A 59 -4.84 22.31 50.53
C PRO A 59 -4.54 22.93 49.15
N SER A 60 -3.28 22.88 48.70
CA SER A 60 -2.90 23.44 47.39
C SER A 60 -3.44 22.67 46.17
N TRP A 61 -3.96 21.45 46.38
CA TRP A 61 -4.58 20.63 45.34
C TRP A 61 -6.08 20.89 45.23
N THR A 62 -6.78 20.99 46.36
CA THR A 62 -8.22 21.20 46.41
C THR A 62 -8.64 22.64 46.18
N ASP A 63 -7.93 23.58 46.82
CA ASP A 63 -8.19 25.02 46.73
C ASP A 63 -6.91 25.79 47.01
N ALA A 64 -6.18 26.09 45.94
CA ALA A 64 -4.92 26.82 46.03
C ALA A 64 -5.12 28.27 46.50
N ALA A 65 -6.32 28.85 46.43
CA ALA A 65 -6.59 30.18 46.96
C ALA A 65 -6.63 30.16 48.50
N ILE A 66 -7.24 29.13 49.10
CA ILE A 66 -7.19 28.92 50.56
C ILE A 66 -5.74 28.63 51.00
N ALA A 67 -4.99 27.83 50.24
CA ALA A 67 -3.58 27.57 50.54
C ALA A 67 -2.72 28.85 50.48
N LEU A 68 -2.98 29.74 49.52
CA LEU A 68 -2.31 31.03 49.41
C LEU A 68 -2.64 31.95 50.60
N ASP A 69 -3.90 32.00 51.03
CA ASP A 69 -4.34 32.77 52.21
C ASP A 69 -3.69 32.25 53.52
N GLN A 70 -3.45 30.94 53.65
CA GLN A 70 -2.69 30.39 54.79
C GLN A 70 -1.19 30.74 54.74
N LEU A 71 -0.60 30.81 53.54
CA LEU A 71 0.79 31.26 53.31
C LEU A 71 0.95 32.76 53.61
N GLU A 72 -0.06 33.57 53.32
CA GLU A 72 -0.09 35.01 53.63
C GLU A 72 -0.28 35.29 55.12
N LYS A 73 -1.10 34.48 55.81
CA LYS A 73 -1.31 34.53 57.27
C LYS A 73 -0.14 33.97 58.09
N GLY A 74 0.92 33.48 57.44
CA GLY A 74 2.11 32.91 58.11
C GLY A 74 1.86 31.59 58.83
N LYS A 75 0.79 30.87 58.48
CA LYS A 75 0.40 29.59 59.10
C LYS A 75 1.00 28.37 58.41
N ALA A 76 1.59 28.56 57.23
CA ALA A 76 2.26 27.53 56.44
C ALA A 76 3.45 28.15 55.69
N GLU A 77 4.44 27.32 55.35
CA GLU A 77 5.62 27.73 54.57
C GLU A 77 5.62 27.06 53.19
N GLY A 78 6.06 27.78 52.15
CA GLY A 78 6.08 27.27 50.78
C GLY A 78 6.32 28.34 49.72
N GLN A 79 6.45 27.91 48.47
CA GLN A 79 6.72 28.80 47.33
C GLN A 79 5.44 29.51 46.86
N ARG A 80 5.34 30.82 47.17
CA ARG A 80 4.15 31.65 46.90
C ARG A 80 3.77 31.73 45.42
N SER A 81 4.73 31.91 44.53
CA SER A 81 4.49 32.05 43.08
C SER A 81 3.84 30.81 42.45
N ALA A 82 4.28 29.61 42.86
CA ALA A 82 3.74 28.36 42.36
C ALA A 82 2.27 28.16 42.79
N VAL A 83 1.95 28.48 44.04
CA VAL A 83 0.57 28.38 44.56
C VAL A 83 -0.34 29.44 43.94
N TRP A 84 0.18 30.66 43.73
CA TRP A 84 -0.56 31.73 43.05
C TRP A 84 -0.94 31.37 41.60
N ILE A 85 -0.01 30.81 40.80
CA ILE A 85 -0.31 30.36 39.43
C ILE A 85 -1.40 29.28 39.45
N ARG A 86 -1.31 28.32 40.39
CA ARG A 86 -2.34 27.27 40.54
C ARG A 86 -3.69 27.85 40.92
N ALA A 87 -3.73 28.79 41.87
CA ALA A 87 -4.97 29.45 42.28
C ALA A 87 -5.62 30.18 41.10
N ARG A 88 -4.82 30.86 40.26
CA ARG A 88 -5.32 31.53 39.06
C ARG A 88 -5.87 30.55 38.02
N LEU A 89 -5.18 29.44 37.79
CA LEU A 89 -5.63 28.39 36.86
C LEU A 89 -6.91 27.70 37.36
N GLN A 90 -6.96 27.38 38.66
CA GLN A 90 -8.15 26.80 39.30
C GLN A 90 -9.34 27.75 39.25
N ASP A 91 -9.14 29.05 39.48
CA ASP A 91 -10.18 30.06 39.35
C ASP A 91 -10.74 30.10 37.92
N GLN A 92 -9.89 30.16 36.89
CA GLN A 92 -10.33 30.17 35.50
C GLN A 92 -11.04 28.87 35.07
N LEU A 93 -10.53 27.71 35.47
CA LEU A 93 -11.18 26.43 35.21
C LEU A 93 -12.50 26.29 35.98
N SER A 94 -12.58 26.82 37.19
CA SER A 94 -13.83 26.82 37.97
C SER A 94 -14.88 27.71 37.33
N GLN A 95 -14.52 28.91 36.85
CA GLN A 95 -15.40 29.80 36.11
C GLN A 95 -15.91 29.16 34.82
N LEU A 96 -15.03 28.47 34.09
CA LEU A 96 -15.41 27.66 32.93
C LEU A 96 -16.35 26.51 33.33
N GLY A 97 -16.06 25.80 34.43
CA GLY A 97 -16.91 24.75 34.97
C GLY A 97 -18.32 25.24 35.34
N TYR A 98 -18.43 26.39 36.02
CA TYR A 98 -19.72 27.03 36.32
C TYR A 98 -20.46 27.45 35.04
N PHE A 99 -19.74 27.95 34.03
CA PHE A 99 -20.31 28.29 32.72
C PHE A 99 -20.88 27.05 32.01
N LEU A 100 -20.13 25.94 31.99
CA LEU A 100 -20.57 24.67 31.43
C LEU A 100 -21.77 24.12 32.21
N GLN A 101 -21.73 24.10 33.55
CA GLN A 101 -22.82 23.59 34.36
C GLN A 101 -24.13 24.37 34.15
N ARG A 102 -24.04 25.72 34.02
CA ARG A 102 -25.22 26.57 33.77
C ARG A 102 -25.80 26.40 32.36
N ARG A 103 -25.01 25.94 31.39
CA ARG A 103 -25.39 25.81 29.96
C ARG A 103 -25.09 24.41 29.39
N ALA A 104 -25.16 23.36 30.21
CA ALA A 104 -24.62 22.04 29.87
C ALA A 104 -25.19 21.48 28.55
N GLY A 105 -26.50 21.53 28.37
CA GLY A 105 -27.16 21.06 27.14
C GLY A 105 -26.79 21.85 25.88
N LYS A 106 -26.73 23.19 25.98
CA LYS A 106 -26.41 24.06 24.82
C LYS A 106 -24.95 23.87 24.37
N VAL A 107 -24.03 23.78 25.33
CA VAL A 107 -22.61 23.57 25.05
C VAL A 107 -22.37 22.18 24.45
N LEU A 108 -23.00 21.14 25.03
CA LEU A 108 -22.88 19.77 24.53
C LEU A 108 -23.44 19.64 23.10
N PHE A 109 -24.61 20.21 22.84
CA PHE A 109 -25.23 20.17 21.51
C PHE A 109 -24.36 20.85 20.45
N LEU A 110 -23.83 22.04 20.74
CA LEU A 110 -22.92 22.73 19.82
C LEU A 110 -21.61 21.96 19.60
N ALA A 111 -21.06 21.33 20.64
CA ALA A 111 -19.86 20.51 20.52
C ALA A 111 -20.09 19.27 19.64
N ILE A 112 -21.22 18.58 19.80
CA ILE A 112 -21.60 17.44 18.96
C ILE A 112 -21.81 17.87 17.50
N ILE A 113 -22.47 19.01 17.26
CA ILE A 113 -22.62 19.55 15.90
C ILE A 113 -21.25 19.86 15.29
N ALA A 114 -20.36 20.52 16.03
CA ALA A 114 -19.02 20.85 15.54
C ALA A 114 -18.23 19.57 15.20
N LEU A 115 -18.27 18.56 16.07
CA LEU A 115 -17.63 17.26 15.80
C LEU A 115 -18.25 16.54 14.60
N ALA A 116 -19.58 16.56 14.48
CA ALA A 116 -20.27 15.97 13.33
C ALA A 116 -19.87 16.66 12.01
N MET A 117 -19.71 17.99 12.01
CA MET A 117 -19.22 18.74 10.85
C MET A 117 -17.79 18.31 10.46
N PHE A 118 -16.90 18.09 11.43
CA PHE A 118 -15.56 17.55 11.15
C PHE A 118 -15.60 16.11 10.62
N CYS A 119 -16.52 15.27 11.11
CA CYS A 119 -16.69 13.91 10.58
C CYS A 119 -17.15 13.91 9.12
N VAL A 120 -17.96 14.89 8.68
CA VAL A 120 -18.35 15.00 7.27
C VAL A 120 -17.13 15.28 6.37
N ALA A 121 -16.15 16.04 6.85
CA ALA A 121 -14.90 16.29 6.11
C ALA A 121 -14.06 15.02 5.90
N LEU A 122 -14.26 13.95 6.68
CA LEU A 122 -13.57 12.68 6.45
C LEU A 122 -14.05 11.95 5.19
N LYS A 123 -15.23 12.29 4.65
CA LYS A 123 -15.72 11.70 3.38
C LYS A 123 -14.81 12.03 2.20
N THR A 124 -14.07 13.14 2.25
CA THR A 124 -13.14 13.52 1.19
C THR A 124 -11.75 12.91 1.35
N ALA A 125 -11.55 12.02 2.33
CA ALA A 125 -10.27 11.33 2.50
C ALA A 125 -9.98 10.44 1.29
N GLN A 126 -8.91 10.77 0.57
CA GLN A 126 -8.40 9.97 -0.55
C GLN A 126 -7.32 9.04 -0.03
N VAL A 127 -7.43 7.75 -0.37
CA VAL A 127 -6.40 6.76 -0.04
C VAL A 127 -5.46 6.66 -1.23
N HIS A 128 -4.21 7.08 -1.01
CA HIS A 128 -3.15 6.88 -2.01
C HIS A 128 -2.68 5.43 -1.96
N SER A 129 -2.90 4.68 -3.04
CA SER A 129 -2.48 3.29 -3.20
C SER A 129 -1.23 3.13 -4.09
N LYS A 130 -0.76 4.21 -4.72
CA LYS A 130 0.43 4.20 -5.57
C LYS A 130 1.68 4.07 -4.70
N VAL A 131 2.41 2.96 -4.85
CA VAL A 131 3.62 2.65 -4.07
C VAL A 131 4.67 3.75 -4.21
N GLU A 132 4.87 4.27 -5.42
CA GLU A 132 5.81 5.37 -5.69
C GLU A 132 5.52 6.63 -4.85
N GLN A 133 4.25 6.96 -4.61
CA GLN A 133 3.86 8.13 -3.81
C GLN A 133 4.09 7.91 -2.31
N LEU A 134 4.06 6.65 -1.86
CA LEU A 134 4.22 6.29 -0.45
C LEU A 134 5.69 6.20 -0.03
N TRP A 135 6.56 5.76 -0.93
CA TRP A 135 7.98 5.48 -0.64
C TRP A 135 8.93 6.59 -1.06
N VAL A 136 8.54 7.45 -2.00
CA VAL A 136 9.38 8.56 -2.46
C VAL A 136 9.23 9.76 -1.51
N GLN A 137 10.37 10.36 -1.14
CA GLN A 137 10.39 11.56 -0.32
C GLN A 137 9.80 12.77 -1.06
N GLU A 138 8.80 13.41 -0.45
CA GLU A 138 8.21 14.65 -0.97
C GLU A 138 9.25 15.78 -1.05
N GLY A 139 9.28 16.50 -2.18
CA GLY A 139 10.22 17.60 -2.42
C GLY A 139 11.68 17.17 -2.70
N GLY A 140 11.96 15.87 -2.71
CA GLY A 140 13.27 15.32 -3.05
C GLY A 140 13.62 15.46 -4.54
N ARG A 141 14.90 15.19 -4.86
CA ARG A 141 15.39 15.15 -6.25
C ARG A 141 14.66 14.08 -7.09
N LEU A 142 14.49 12.89 -6.52
CA LEU A 142 13.86 11.75 -7.19
C LEU A 142 12.42 12.07 -7.62
N GLN A 143 11.65 12.78 -6.78
CA GLN A 143 10.30 13.20 -7.15
C GLN A 143 10.30 14.10 -8.39
N LYS A 144 11.25 15.05 -8.48
CA LYS A 144 11.35 15.93 -9.65
C LYS A 144 11.72 15.16 -10.92
N GLU A 145 12.63 14.19 -10.80
CA GLU A 145 13.02 13.33 -11.93
C GLU A 145 11.85 12.45 -12.38
N LEU A 146 11.08 11.88 -11.45
CA LEU A 146 9.89 11.10 -11.76
C LEU A 146 8.80 11.97 -12.41
N THR A 147 8.51 13.15 -11.87
CA THR A 147 7.54 14.09 -12.45
C THR A 147 7.96 14.50 -13.85
N TYR A 148 9.23 14.90 -14.05
CA TYR A 148 9.75 15.23 -15.38
C TYR A 148 9.61 14.06 -16.36
N THR A 149 9.96 12.85 -15.94
CA THR A 149 9.82 11.64 -16.78
C THR A 149 8.36 11.37 -17.12
N SER A 150 7.45 11.51 -16.16
CA SER A 150 6.01 11.31 -16.38
C SER A 150 5.39 12.35 -17.30
N GLU A 151 5.86 13.60 -17.26
CA GLU A 151 5.40 14.66 -18.16
C GLU A 151 5.96 14.48 -19.58
N ALA A 152 7.22 14.05 -19.70
CA ALA A 152 7.88 13.86 -20.99
C ALA A 152 7.46 12.57 -21.72
N LEU A 153 7.29 11.47 -20.99
CA LEU A 153 7.02 10.13 -21.55
C LEU A 153 5.59 9.61 -21.26
N GLY A 154 4.84 10.28 -20.38
CA GLY A 154 3.53 9.83 -19.89
C GLY A 154 3.62 8.87 -18.71
N GLU A 155 2.53 8.74 -17.93
CA GLU A 155 2.44 7.83 -16.77
C GLU A 155 2.62 6.33 -17.13
N ALA A 156 2.49 5.97 -18.40
CA ALA A 156 2.53 4.58 -18.90
C ALA A 156 3.94 4.08 -19.29
N ALA A 157 4.99 4.89 -19.12
CA ALA A 157 6.33 4.57 -19.63
C ALA A 157 7.08 3.49 -18.82
N ALA A 158 6.60 3.12 -17.64
CA ALA A 158 7.12 1.96 -16.92
C ALA A 158 6.49 0.69 -17.52
N SER A 159 7.22 0.04 -18.43
CA SER A 159 6.86 -1.29 -18.92
C SER A 159 6.61 -2.21 -17.73
N THR A 160 5.35 -2.62 -17.53
CA THR A 160 5.00 -3.55 -16.46
C THR A 160 5.49 -4.93 -16.85
N HIS A 161 6.66 -5.32 -16.33
CA HIS A 161 7.21 -6.65 -16.56
C HIS A 161 6.38 -7.67 -15.78
N GLN A 162 5.73 -8.59 -16.50
CA GLN A 162 5.14 -9.77 -15.91
C GLN A 162 6.22 -10.84 -15.78
N LEU A 163 6.46 -11.32 -14.56
CA LEU A 163 7.57 -12.21 -14.23
C LEU A 163 7.06 -13.57 -13.79
N VAL A 164 7.62 -14.64 -14.37
CA VAL A 164 7.38 -16.02 -13.96
C VAL A 164 8.71 -16.61 -13.51
N ILE A 165 8.81 -16.98 -12.23
CA ILE A 165 10.03 -17.52 -11.64
C ILE A 165 9.77 -18.96 -11.20
N GLN A 166 10.52 -19.91 -11.77
CA GLN A 166 10.49 -21.31 -11.35
C GLN A 166 11.57 -21.53 -10.29
N THR A 167 11.20 -22.17 -9.18
CA THR A 167 12.14 -22.52 -8.10
C THR A 167 12.03 -24.02 -7.79
N PRO A 168 13.15 -24.67 -7.41
CA PRO A 168 13.10 -26.07 -7.02
C PRO A 168 12.32 -26.24 -5.72
N ARG A 169 11.56 -27.33 -5.60
CA ARG A 169 10.78 -27.65 -4.40
C ARG A 169 11.66 -27.91 -3.17
N HIS A 170 12.85 -28.47 -3.38
CA HIS A 170 13.81 -28.75 -2.31
C HIS A 170 14.96 -27.73 -2.33
N PRO A 171 15.36 -27.19 -1.16
CA PRO A 171 16.44 -26.24 -1.08
C PRO A 171 17.75 -26.90 -1.55
N GLY A 172 18.48 -26.24 -2.45
CA GLY A 172 19.76 -26.72 -2.99
C GLY A 172 19.67 -27.71 -4.14
N ALA A 173 18.48 -28.07 -4.62
CA ALA A 173 18.35 -28.88 -5.84
C ALA A 173 18.66 -28.04 -7.10
N ASN A 174 19.32 -28.65 -8.08
CA ASN A 174 19.63 -28.00 -9.35
C ASN A 174 18.40 -27.99 -10.27
N ILE A 175 18.10 -26.84 -10.89
CA ILE A 175 16.99 -26.64 -11.82
C ILE A 175 17.42 -26.73 -13.30
N LEU A 176 18.73 -26.76 -13.58
CA LEU A 176 19.29 -26.76 -14.94
C LEU A 176 19.29 -28.17 -15.56
N HIS A 177 18.14 -28.82 -15.59
CA HIS A 177 17.95 -30.11 -16.26
C HIS A 177 16.79 -30.02 -17.26
N PRO A 178 16.78 -30.85 -18.33
CA PRO A 178 15.82 -30.70 -19.42
C PRO A 178 14.37 -30.84 -18.95
N ALA A 179 14.09 -31.68 -17.96
CA ALA A 179 12.74 -31.84 -17.43
C ALA A 179 12.18 -30.55 -16.78
N ALA A 180 12.98 -29.82 -16.00
CA ALA A 180 12.54 -28.57 -15.36
C ALA A 180 12.32 -27.47 -16.39
N LEU A 181 13.18 -27.37 -17.41
CA LEU A 181 12.99 -26.41 -18.51
C LEU A 181 11.77 -26.72 -19.37
N LYS A 182 11.47 -28.01 -19.60
CA LYS A 182 10.22 -28.42 -20.27
C LYS A 182 8.99 -28.06 -19.43
N GLU A 183 9.05 -28.25 -18.11
CA GLU A 183 7.99 -27.81 -17.21
C GLU A 183 7.80 -26.29 -17.26
N HIS A 184 8.89 -25.51 -17.26
CA HIS A 184 8.85 -24.07 -17.44
C HIS A 184 8.16 -23.67 -18.76
N LEU A 185 8.47 -24.39 -19.84
CA LEU A 185 7.89 -24.16 -21.15
C LEU A 185 6.38 -24.40 -21.18
N GLU A 186 5.90 -25.48 -20.57
CA GLU A 186 4.46 -25.75 -20.50
C GLU A 186 3.72 -24.71 -19.66
N ILE A 187 4.33 -24.24 -18.56
CA ILE A 187 3.78 -23.13 -17.76
C ILE A 187 3.72 -21.84 -18.61
N LEU A 188 4.79 -21.52 -19.34
CA LEU A 188 4.83 -20.34 -20.19
C LEU A 188 3.82 -20.42 -21.33
N LYS A 189 3.65 -21.58 -21.98
CA LYS A 189 2.60 -21.78 -22.99
C LYS A 189 1.20 -21.53 -22.43
N ALA A 190 0.92 -22.07 -21.25
CA ALA A 190 -0.36 -21.85 -20.59
C ALA A 190 -0.55 -20.36 -20.23
N ALA A 191 0.51 -19.68 -19.81
CA ALA A 191 0.47 -18.25 -19.49
C ALA A 191 0.29 -17.36 -20.74
N THR A 192 0.88 -17.72 -21.88
CA THR A 192 0.77 -16.93 -23.12
C THR A 192 -0.58 -17.12 -23.83
N GLN A 193 -1.26 -18.24 -23.60
CA GLN A 193 -2.58 -18.57 -24.18
C GLN A 193 -3.77 -18.02 -23.39
N VAL A 194 -3.53 -17.20 -22.36
CA VAL A 194 -4.61 -16.57 -21.58
C VAL A 194 -5.33 -15.55 -22.46
N THR A 195 -6.66 -15.65 -22.51
CA THR A 195 -7.52 -14.68 -23.20
C THR A 195 -8.47 -14.02 -22.21
N VAL A 196 -8.73 -12.73 -22.41
CA VAL A 196 -9.57 -11.92 -21.53
C VAL A 196 -10.65 -11.26 -22.35
N HIS A 197 -11.92 -11.49 -22.00
CA HIS A 197 -13.05 -10.87 -22.69
C HIS A 197 -13.48 -9.59 -21.95
N LEU A 198 -13.26 -8.43 -22.57
CA LEU A 198 -13.61 -7.11 -22.04
C LEU A 198 -14.19 -6.25 -23.16
N PHE A 199 -15.31 -5.57 -22.87
CA PHE A 199 -16.01 -4.69 -23.83
C PHE A 199 -16.35 -5.37 -25.16
N ASP A 200 -16.92 -6.58 -25.09
CA ASP A 200 -17.31 -7.39 -26.26
C ASP A 200 -16.14 -7.71 -27.22
N THR A 201 -14.90 -7.62 -26.72
CA THR A 201 -13.68 -7.94 -27.46
C THR A 201 -12.84 -8.94 -26.66
N GLU A 202 -12.32 -9.96 -27.34
CA GLU A 202 -11.36 -10.90 -26.78
C GLU A 202 -9.94 -10.36 -26.95
N TRP A 203 -9.27 -10.11 -25.84
CA TRP A 203 -7.89 -9.64 -25.77
C TRP A 203 -6.95 -10.81 -25.51
N ARG A 204 -5.91 -10.93 -26.33
CA ARG A 204 -4.82 -11.89 -26.18
C ARG A 204 -3.54 -11.19 -25.77
N LEU A 205 -2.54 -11.97 -25.34
CA LEU A 205 -1.21 -11.43 -25.03
C LEU A 205 -0.64 -10.61 -26.19
N LYS A 206 -0.89 -11.05 -27.44
CA LYS A 206 -0.43 -10.37 -28.65
C LYS A 206 -0.94 -8.92 -28.79
N ASP A 207 -2.13 -8.64 -28.27
CA ASP A 207 -2.76 -7.32 -28.40
C ASP A 207 -2.23 -6.32 -27.35
N MET A 208 -1.56 -6.82 -26.31
CA MET A 208 -1.09 -6.04 -25.16
C MET A 208 0.44 -6.02 -25.02
N CYS A 209 1.14 -6.93 -25.69
CA CYS A 209 2.56 -7.11 -25.50
C CYS A 209 3.39 -5.99 -26.17
N TYR A 210 4.58 -5.78 -25.63
CA TYR A 210 5.58 -4.96 -26.30
C TYR A 210 6.16 -5.73 -27.50
N ALA A 211 5.94 -5.20 -28.70
CA ALA A 211 6.51 -5.69 -29.95
C ALA A 211 7.54 -4.71 -30.50
N LEU A 212 8.50 -5.21 -31.30
CA LEU A 212 9.52 -4.39 -31.92
C LEU A 212 8.93 -3.56 -33.07
N ASN A 213 9.34 -2.29 -33.16
CA ASN A 213 9.00 -1.43 -34.29
C ASN A 213 9.74 -1.89 -35.55
N ILE A 214 9.01 -1.96 -36.66
CA ILE A 214 9.49 -2.42 -37.97
C ILE A 214 9.55 -1.20 -38.88
N PRO A 215 10.50 -1.14 -39.84
CA PRO A 215 10.37 -0.19 -40.94
C PRO A 215 9.06 -0.40 -41.69
N ASN A 216 8.32 0.69 -41.93
CA ASN A 216 7.18 0.69 -42.83
C ASN A 216 7.67 0.47 -44.27
N PHE A 217 7.06 -0.49 -44.97
CA PHE A 217 7.38 -0.82 -46.36
C PHE A 217 6.37 -0.27 -47.39
N ASP A 218 5.38 0.51 -46.93
CA ASP A 218 4.29 1.08 -47.74
C ASP A 218 3.52 0.03 -48.56
N MET A 219 3.47 -1.21 -48.05
CA MET A 219 2.89 -2.37 -48.72
C MET A 219 2.00 -3.13 -47.74
N HIS A 220 0.71 -2.79 -47.72
CA HIS A 220 -0.25 -3.27 -46.72
C HIS A 220 -0.27 -4.80 -46.54
N TYR A 221 -0.09 -5.56 -47.62
CA TYR A 221 -0.05 -7.03 -47.55
C TYR A 221 1.16 -7.55 -46.75
N ILE A 222 2.31 -6.90 -46.90
CA ILE A 222 3.53 -7.26 -46.19
C ILE A 222 3.48 -6.81 -44.73
N ASP A 223 2.89 -5.64 -44.47
CA ASP A 223 2.70 -5.15 -43.11
C ASP A 223 1.81 -6.12 -42.31
N GLN A 224 0.69 -6.60 -42.90
CA GLN A 224 -0.16 -7.62 -42.29
C GLN A 224 0.59 -8.94 -42.00
N ILE A 225 1.52 -9.35 -42.86
CA ILE A 225 2.34 -10.54 -42.65
C ILE A 225 3.28 -10.32 -41.47
N PHE A 226 3.97 -9.17 -41.42
CA PHE A 226 4.89 -8.85 -40.35
C PHE A 226 4.18 -8.69 -39.01
N ASP A 227 3.02 -8.04 -38.96
CA ASP A 227 2.18 -7.95 -37.76
C ASP A 227 1.79 -9.34 -37.24
N ARG A 228 1.62 -10.32 -38.14
CA ARG A 228 1.33 -11.71 -37.75
C ARG A 228 2.57 -12.47 -37.28
N ILE A 229 3.70 -12.33 -37.96
CA ILE A 229 4.94 -13.07 -37.69
C ILE A 229 5.70 -12.52 -36.49
N ILE A 230 5.70 -11.21 -36.28
CA ILE A 230 6.58 -10.61 -35.27
C ILE A 230 6.12 -10.98 -33.88
N PRO A 231 7.03 -11.53 -33.07
CA PRO A 231 6.67 -12.02 -31.77
C PRO A 231 6.62 -10.89 -30.74
N CYS A 232 5.85 -11.13 -29.69
CA CYS A 232 5.98 -10.39 -28.45
C CYS A 232 7.39 -10.53 -27.87
N ALA A 233 7.90 -9.48 -27.25
CA ALA A 233 9.17 -9.52 -26.52
C ALA A 233 9.00 -10.35 -25.23
N ILE A 234 9.37 -11.63 -25.31
CA ILE A 234 9.44 -12.55 -24.16
C ILE A 234 10.91 -12.83 -23.90
N ILE A 235 11.37 -12.56 -22.68
CA ILE A 235 12.75 -12.86 -22.27
C ILE A 235 12.70 -14.16 -21.46
N THR A 236 13.24 -15.24 -22.02
CA THR A 236 13.21 -16.55 -21.36
C THR A 236 14.52 -17.32 -21.53
N PRO A 237 14.96 -18.11 -20.54
CA PRO A 237 16.10 -19.02 -20.72
C PRO A 237 15.90 -20.02 -21.87
N LEU A 238 14.65 -20.27 -22.26
CA LEU A 238 14.29 -21.14 -23.38
C LEU A 238 14.71 -20.58 -24.74
N ASP A 239 15.02 -19.27 -24.83
CA ASP A 239 15.54 -18.66 -26.06
C ASP A 239 16.92 -19.21 -26.44
N CYS A 240 17.62 -19.90 -25.54
CA CYS A 240 18.86 -20.61 -25.88
C CYS A 240 18.63 -21.92 -26.64
N PHE A 241 17.40 -22.42 -26.66
CA PHE A 241 17.00 -23.71 -27.21
C PHE A 241 15.97 -23.52 -28.33
N TRP A 242 15.78 -24.56 -29.15
CA TRP A 242 14.79 -24.51 -30.22
C TRP A 242 13.36 -24.38 -29.68
N GLU A 243 13.06 -24.99 -28.54
CA GLU A 243 11.71 -25.00 -27.96
C GLU A 243 11.19 -23.61 -27.56
N GLY A 244 12.06 -22.61 -27.36
CA GLY A 244 11.64 -21.21 -27.19
C GLY A 244 10.79 -20.70 -28.37
N SER A 245 11.03 -21.22 -29.58
CA SER A 245 10.20 -20.88 -30.76
C SER A 245 8.73 -21.27 -30.61
N LYS A 246 8.40 -22.27 -29.79
CA LYS A 246 7.02 -22.70 -29.55
C LYS A 246 6.19 -21.68 -28.77
N LEU A 247 6.85 -20.73 -28.08
CA LEU A 247 6.19 -19.66 -27.32
C LEU A 247 5.80 -18.46 -28.17
N LEU A 248 6.42 -18.30 -29.34
CA LEU A 248 6.39 -17.06 -30.11
C LEU A 248 5.20 -16.97 -31.10
N GLY A 249 4.27 -17.92 -31.06
CA GLY A 249 3.17 -17.99 -32.04
C GLY A 249 3.72 -18.06 -33.47
N PRO A 250 2.95 -17.87 -34.55
CA PRO A 250 1.65 -17.21 -34.62
C PRO A 250 0.46 -18.15 -34.34
N ASP A 251 -0.58 -17.61 -33.70
CA ASP A 251 -1.85 -18.32 -33.44
C ASP A 251 -2.68 -18.57 -34.70
N SER A 252 -2.37 -17.85 -35.78
CA SER A 252 -3.00 -18.02 -37.10
C SER A 252 -1.94 -18.42 -38.13
N PRO A 253 -2.24 -19.38 -39.01
CA PRO A 253 -1.29 -19.83 -40.02
C PRO A 253 -1.00 -18.68 -41.00
N VAL A 254 0.29 -18.35 -41.15
CA VAL A 254 0.76 -17.37 -42.14
C VAL A 254 1.22 -18.12 -43.38
N TYR A 255 0.65 -17.77 -44.54
CA TYR A 255 1.04 -18.30 -45.83
C TYR A 255 1.75 -17.21 -46.62
N ILE A 256 2.97 -17.49 -47.08
CA ILE A 256 3.74 -16.55 -47.90
C ILE A 256 3.53 -16.93 -49.38
N PRO A 257 2.77 -16.12 -50.15
CA PRO A 257 2.47 -16.43 -51.54
C PRO A 257 3.75 -16.42 -52.38
N GLY A 258 3.87 -17.41 -53.28
CA GLY A 258 4.98 -17.54 -54.21
C GLY A 258 6.15 -18.40 -53.69
N THR A 259 6.25 -18.69 -52.40
CA THR A 259 7.27 -19.62 -51.89
C THR A 259 6.80 -21.07 -52.02
N GLN A 260 7.72 -22.00 -52.27
CA GLN A 260 7.46 -23.46 -52.32
C GLN A 260 7.06 -24.05 -50.95
N MET A 261 6.87 -23.21 -49.92
CA MET A 261 6.40 -23.64 -48.61
C MET A 261 4.88 -23.87 -48.64
N HIS A 262 4.47 -25.10 -48.92
CA HIS A 262 3.08 -25.55 -48.73
C HIS A 262 2.63 -25.62 -47.26
N LYS A 263 3.50 -25.28 -46.30
CA LYS A 263 3.23 -25.34 -44.86
C LYS A 263 3.07 -23.93 -44.28
N PRO A 264 2.20 -23.77 -43.26
CA PRO A 264 2.10 -22.50 -42.55
C PRO A 264 3.43 -22.16 -41.87
N VAL A 265 3.80 -20.88 -41.94
CA VAL A 265 5.04 -20.36 -41.38
C VAL A 265 4.85 -20.14 -39.87
N HIS A 266 5.72 -20.78 -39.08
CA HIS A 266 5.81 -20.62 -37.63
C HIS A 266 7.27 -20.41 -37.24
N TRP A 267 7.54 -19.79 -36.08
CA TRP A 267 8.93 -19.64 -35.60
C TRP A 267 9.65 -20.99 -35.42
N THR A 268 8.90 -22.08 -35.26
CA THR A 268 9.41 -23.46 -35.17
C THR A 268 10.03 -23.97 -36.48
N ASN A 269 9.55 -23.50 -37.64
CA ASN A 269 10.00 -23.93 -38.97
C ASN A 269 10.64 -22.80 -39.82
N LEU A 270 10.59 -21.56 -39.32
CA LEU A 270 11.08 -20.38 -40.03
C LEU A 270 12.60 -20.25 -39.92
N ASN A 271 13.26 -20.15 -41.08
CA ASN A 271 14.63 -19.67 -41.22
C ASN A 271 14.60 -18.32 -41.96
N PRO A 272 14.79 -17.18 -41.26
CA PRO A 272 14.65 -15.84 -41.86
C PRO A 272 15.59 -15.59 -43.04
N LEU A 273 16.84 -16.05 -42.98
CA LEU A 273 17.81 -15.88 -44.06
C LEU A 273 17.42 -16.68 -45.31
N TRP A 274 17.08 -17.95 -45.12
CA TRP A 274 16.64 -18.80 -46.22
C TRP A 274 15.34 -18.28 -46.85
N MET A 275 14.40 -17.81 -46.03
CA MET A 275 13.15 -17.20 -46.51
C MET A 275 13.44 -15.95 -47.35
N LEU A 276 14.34 -15.07 -46.90
CA LEU A 276 14.73 -13.88 -47.66
C LEU A 276 15.31 -14.25 -49.02
N ASP A 277 16.18 -15.26 -49.07
CA ASP A 277 16.82 -15.71 -50.31
C ASP A 277 15.82 -16.33 -51.29
N GLU A 278 14.84 -17.09 -50.81
CA GLU A 278 13.73 -17.60 -51.63
C GLU A 278 12.85 -16.46 -52.15
N MET A 279 12.52 -15.47 -51.32
CA MET A 279 11.72 -14.33 -51.75
C MET A 279 12.43 -13.47 -52.80
N LYS A 280 13.76 -13.33 -52.72
CA LYS A 280 14.57 -12.64 -53.74
C LYS A 280 14.47 -13.31 -55.12
N LYS A 281 14.38 -14.65 -55.17
CA LYS A 281 14.27 -15.41 -56.43
C LYS A 281 12.95 -15.17 -57.15
N LEU A 282 11.89 -14.83 -56.41
CA LEU A 282 10.56 -14.60 -56.95
C LEU A 282 10.41 -13.22 -57.64
N GLN A 283 11.47 -12.40 -57.67
CA GLN A 283 11.52 -11.10 -58.35
C GLN A 283 10.35 -10.17 -58.01
N PHE A 284 9.85 -10.22 -56.77
CA PHE A 284 8.86 -9.25 -56.30
C PHE A 284 9.49 -7.86 -56.17
N MET A 285 8.72 -6.82 -56.48
CA MET A 285 9.09 -5.41 -56.25
C MET A 285 9.00 -5.11 -54.75
N PHE A 286 9.94 -5.65 -53.97
CA PHE A 286 10.05 -5.46 -52.53
C PHE A 286 11.45 -4.93 -52.19
N PRO A 287 11.59 -3.94 -51.28
CA PRO A 287 12.89 -3.38 -50.88
C PRO A 287 13.68 -4.35 -49.98
N PHE A 288 14.15 -5.46 -50.57
CA PHE A 288 14.90 -6.51 -49.87
C PHE A 288 16.15 -6.00 -49.16
N LYS A 289 16.78 -4.93 -49.68
CA LYS A 289 17.98 -4.33 -49.08
C LYS A 289 17.69 -3.74 -47.69
N THR A 290 16.56 -3.03 -47.54
CA THR A 290 16.14 -2.45 -46.26
C THR A 290 15.87 -3.54 -45.23
N LEU A 291 15.20 -4.63 -45.64
CA LEU A 291 14.93 -5.77 -44.77
C LEU A 291 16.22 -6.51 -44.39
N GLU A 292 17.15 -6.70 -45.32
CA GLU A 292 18.44 -7.34 -45.05
C GLU A 292 19.30 -6.51 -44.08
N ASP A 293 19.37 -5.19 -44.29
CA ASP A 293 20.09 -4.28 -43.39
C ASP A 293 19.46 -4.26 -42.00
N TYR A 294 18.12 -4.29 -41.92
CA TYR A 294 17.41 -4.42 -40.66
C TYR A 294 17.76 -5.72 -39.94
N MET A 295 17.67 -6.88 -40.62
CA MET A 295 18.01 -8.17 -40.02
C MET A 295 19.47 -8.25 -39.58
N LYS A 296 20.41 -7.71 -40.38
CA LYS A 296 21.84 -7.66 -40.01
C LYS A 296 22.08 -6.80 -38.77
N ARG A 297 21.46 -5.62 -38.67
CA ARG A 297 21.57 -4.75 -37.49
C ARG A 297 20.92 -5.37 -36.26
N ALA A 298 19.81 -6.07 -36.43
CA ALA A 298 19.11 -6.78 -35.37
C ALA A 298 19.81 -8.10 -34.97
N GLY A 299 20.84 -8.54 -35.69
CA GLY A 299 21.51 -9.82 -35.45
C GLY A 299 20.63 -11.03 -35.75
N ILE A 300 19.58 -10.86 -36.56
CA ILE A 300 18.68 -11.94 -36.97
C ILE A 300 19.42 -12.79 -38.01
N THR A 301 19.73 -14.03 -37.63
CA THR A 301 20.39 -15.01 -38.50
C THR A 301 19.40 -16.10 -38.90
N ASN A 302 19.65 -17.35 -38.53
CA ASN A 302 18.81 -18.51 -38.83
C ASN A 302 17.70 -18.75 -37.77
N GLY A 303 17.47 -17.78 -36.89
CA GLY A 303 16.41 -17.82 -35.88
C GLY A 303 16.61 -18.96 -34.87
N TYR A 304 15.63 -19.86 -34.78
CA TYR A 304 15.65 -21.01 -33.87
C TYR A 304 16.18 -22.30 -34.50
N GLN A 305 16.41 -22.32 -35.83
CA GLN A 305 16.73 -23.55 -36.57
C GLN A 305 18.12 -24.13 -36.26
N SER A 306 19.06 -23.30 -35.80
CA SER A 306 20.41 -23.73 -35.42
C SER A 306 20.58 -23.98 -33.93
N LYS A 307 19.55 -23.69 -33.13
CA LYS A 307 19.60 -23.85 -31.69
C LYS A 307 19.49 -25.35 -31.33
N PRO A 308 20.13 -25.79 -30.23
CA PRO A 308 19.97 -27.16 -29.75
C PRO A 308 18.53 -27.39 -29.27
N CYS A 309 18.00 -28.57 -29.50
CA CYS A 309 16.71 -29.00 -28.94
C CYS A 309 16.91 -29.50 -27.50
N LEU A 310 16.05 -29.13 -26.56
CA LEU A 310 15.94 -29.79 -25.26
C LEU A 310 15.51 -31.26 -25.42
N ASP A 311 14.68 -31.54 -26.42
CA ASP A 311 14.27 -32.90 -26.79
C ASP A 311 14.68 -33.29 -28.22
N PRO A 312 15.78 -34.04 -28.39
CA PRO A 312 16.17 -34.55 -29.71
C PRO A 312 15.18 -35.54 -30.32
N ALA A 313 14.34 -36.18 -29.50
CA ALA A 313 13.35 -37.16 -29.95
C ALA A 313 12.06 -36.50 -30.48
N ASP A 314 11.90 -35.19 -30.28
CA ASP A 314 10.76 -34.44 -30.81
C ASP A 314 10.76 -34.49 -32.35
N PRO A 315 9.67 -34.95 -33.00
CA PRO A 315 9.58 -35.01 -34.46
C PRO A 315 9.67 -33.64 -35.12
N GLU A 316 9.28 -32.55 -34.44
CA GLU A 316 9.33 -31.18 -34.96
C GLU A 316 10.72 -30.53 -34.83
N CYS A 317 11.62 -31.09 -34.02
CA CYS A 317 12.98 -30.58 -33.87
C CYS A 317 13.72 -30.66 -35.23
N PRO A 318 14.33 -29.55 -35.70
CA PRO A 318 14.86 -29.47 -37.06
C PRO A 318 16.15 -30.27 -37.24
N GLU A 319 16.36 -30.79 -38.44
CA GLU A 319 17.57 -31.54 -38.82
C GLU A 319 18.86 -30.70 -38.78
N THR A 320 18.72 -29.37 -38.83
CA THR A 320 19.82 -28.41 -38.70
C THR A 320 20.28 -28.24 -37.25
N ALA A 321 19.53 -28.71 -36.26
CA ALA A 321 19.91 -28.62 -34.86
C ALA A 321 21.13 -29.52 -34.56
N PRO A 322 22.13 -29.04 -33.81
CA PRO A 322 23.40 -29.73 -33.61
C PRO A 322 23.28 -31.07 -32.87
N ASN A 323 22.19 -31.26 -32.12
CA ASN A 323 21.96 -32.47 -31.30
C ASN A 323 20.87 -33.40 -31.83
N LYS A 324 20.23 -33.09 -32.97
CA LYS A 324 19.22 -33.97 -33.57
C LYS A 324 19.79 -35.34 -33.93
N LYS A 325 20.95 -35.37 -34.59
CA LYS A 325 21.60 -36.61 -35.03
C LYS A 325 22.25 -37.38 -33.89
N SER A 326 22.77 -36.68 -32.88
CA SER A 326 23.47 -37.32 -31.77
C SER A 326 22.51 -37.92 -30.73
N GLN A 327 21.25 -37.47 -30.70
CA GLN A 327 20.25 -37.87 -29.70
C GLN A 327 20.72 -37.68 -28.24
N GLN A 328 21.74 -36.84 -28.04
CA GLN A 328 22.28 -36.52 -26.72
C GLN A 328 21.61 -35.26 -26.17
N VAL A 329 21.30 -35.29 -24.86
CA VAL A 329 20.84 -34.12 -24.12
C VAL A 329 21.91 -33.03 -24.20
N SER A 330 21.47 -31.79 -24.47
CA SER A 330 22.36 -30.65 -24.71
C SER A 330 23.42 -30.48 -23.61
N ARG A 331 24.70 -30.43 -24.01
CA ARG A 331 25.84 -30.22 -23.10
C ARG A 331 25.83 -28.85 -22.41
N LYS A 332 25.04 -27.89 -22.88
CA LYS A 332 24.89 -26.56 -22.25
C LYS A 332 24.20 -26.60 -20.88
N LEU A 333 23.61 -27.74 -20.50
CA LEU A 333 22.97 -27.95 -19.20
C LEU A 333 23.92 -28.57 -18.16
N ARG A 334 25.20 -28.77 -18.51
CA ARG A 334 26.18 -29.42 -17.65
C ARG A 334 27.16 -28.41 -17.06
#